data_AF-A0A523XZ92-F1
#
_entry.id   AF-A0A523XZ92-F1
#
_cell.length_a   1.000
_cell.length_b   1.000
_cell.length_c   1.000
_cell.angle_alpha   90.00
_cell.angle_beta   90.00
_cell.angle_gamma   90.00
#
_symmetry.space_group_name_H-M   'P 1'
#
loop_
_entity.id
_entity.type
_entity.pdbx_description
1 polymer ?
#
loop_
_entity_poly.entity_id
_entity_poly.type
_entity_poly.pdbx_seq_one_letter_code
_entity_poly.pdbx_strand_id
1 'polypeptide(L)'
;MGKKIKANVPKEKLKDYGSDLQEGFHNINFDEDKILEVLNSSQYFKGKYFTAIGKTEWADIKWTDNSIADKKDVINKVNFVFISSYTPDLYYKSKKQLTDSKVNDLLLDCSDAHNFSTTTVKDRIGNCFTWIKADPTFEGFKQVLNEPVDRVYVGIKPLKLLEVEGNKSKYVDSVKINPISSTSGSEWFNNELPLNNGLIAVIGRKGSGKSAFTDIVSLCGNSKVKPNDYSFLNKGKFRKRGLAENYEATLKWLDGKVNEKVNLNSEVNTITEVEKVKYLPQKFVERICDETGVSILFQREIDKIIFAYVPEESRLGALTLDNLITIKTQALEEKITNLRGELNGINARVVRLEDKQRKNYLAGLTKKLDEKKRELNALTQPKEIKKPKTTLSKSDQTKLNKITKELEDIENKISEAKNFLKNTNNKISKLDNIKSAVIQLQDKHSELIKKIKADADLLSIDLSDLIKLTIKEVMLSQKEAALSKEKDRVESLLEQNNADSKVSLYTKKAKLQTEKGKITKTFTAEQKIYDDYLEIVRQF
;
A
#
# COMPACT_ATOMS: atom_id res chain seq x y z
N MET A 1 62.35 8.14 51.39
CA MET A 1 61.12 8.93 51.66
C MET A 1 60.55 8.63 53.04
N GLY A 2 60.16 7.39 53.37
CA GLY A 2 59.57 7.07 54.68
C GLY A 2 60.47 7.39 55.89
N LYS A 3 61.79 7.19 55.79
CA LYS A 3 62.74 7.71 56.80
C LYS A 3 62.59 9.22 57.07
N LYS A 4 62.43 10.01 56.01
CA LYS A 4 62.26 11.48 56.11
C LYS A 4 60.90 11.84 56.70
N ILE A 5 59.85 11.09 56.36
CA ILE A 5 58.50 11.30 56.90
C ILE A 5 58.51 11.02 58.40
N LYS A 6 58.98 9.84 58.81
CA LYS A 6 59.06 9.44 60.22
C LYS A 6 59.97 10.35 61.05
N ALA A 7 61.01 10.92 60.45
CA ALA A 7 61.87 11.90 61.13
C ALA A 7 61.12 13.20 61.54
N ASN A 8 60.03 13.53 60.84
CA ASN A 8 59.21 14.72 61.10
C ASN A 8 57.95 14.41 61.93
N VAL A 9 57.75 13.15 62.34
CA VAL A 9 56.61 12.74 63.17
C VAL A 9 56.97 12.89 64.65
N PRO A 10 56.10 13.48 65.49
CA PRO A 10 56.31 13.54 66.93
C PRO A 10 56.56 12.14 67.53
N LYS A 11 57.53 12.03 68.46
CA LYS A 11 57.97 10.72 68.99
C LYS A 11 56.84 9.85 69.54
N GLU A 12 55.80 10.47 70.09
CA GLU A 12 54.62 9.80 70.65
C GLU A 12 53.71 9.16 69.59
N LYS A 13 53.77 9.65 68.35
CA LYS A 13 53.00 9.18 67.20
C LYS A 13 53.76 8.17 66.34
N LEU A 14 55.08 8.05 66.50
CA LEU A 14 55.90 7.10 65.73
C LEU A 14 55.44 5.64 65.88
N LYS A 15 54.84 5.28 67.02
CA LYS A 15 54.26 3.94 67.27
C LYS A 15 53.07 3.63 66.36
N ASP A 16 52.42 4.65 65.80
CA ASP A 16 51.27 4.54 64.91
C ASP A 16 51.71 4.44 63.42
N TYR A 17 53.01 4.54 63.12
CA TYR A 17 53.57 4.50 61.76
C TYR A 17 54.27 3.16 61.48
N GLY A 18 54.15 2.67 60.24
CA GLY A 18 54.75 1.42 59.79
C GLY A 18 56.27 1.49 59.56
N SER A 19 56.78 0.50 58.82
CA SER A 19 58.17 0.48 58.37
C SER A 19 58.49 1.68 57.45
N ASP A 20 59.76 2.06 57.37
CA ASP A 20 60.20 3.16 56.48
C ASP A 20 59.87 2.89 55.00
N LEU A 21 59.74 1.62 54.62
CA LEU A 21 59.32 1.21 53.29
C LEU A 21 57.82 1.46 53.08
N GLN A 22 56.97 1.01 54.01
CA GLN A 22 55.53 1.22 53.96
C GLN A 22 55.18 2.71 53.94
N GLU A 23 55.74 3.50 54.84
CA GLU A 23 55.50 4.95 54.89
C GLU A 23 56.08 5.66 53.66
N GLY A 24 57.17 5.14 53.11
CA GLY A 24 57.71 5.64 51.85
C GLY A 24 56.77 5.37 50.67
N PHE A 25 56.19 4.17 50.61
CA PHE A 25 55.30 3.74 49.55
C PHE A 25 53.93 4.42 49.62
N HIS A 26 53.34 4.56 50.81
CA HIS A 26 52.04 5.23 51.00
C HIS A 26 52.05 6.72 50.63
N ASN A 27 53.23 7.34 50.60
CA ASN A 27 53.37 8.77 50.34
C ASN A 27 54.03 9.06 48.99
N ILE A 28 54.36 8.03 48.19
CA ILE A 28 54.92 8.25 46.86
C ILE A 28 53.83 8.82 45.95
N ASN A 29 54.08 10.00 45.39
CA ASN A 29 53.19 10.65 44.45
C ASN A 29 54.00 11.06 43.22
N PHE A 30 53.40 10.91 42.06
CA PHE A 30 53.98 11.32 40.80
C PHE A 30 53.13 12.43 40.20
N ASP A 31 53.80 13.37 39.53
CA ASP A 31 53.16 14.44 38.78
C ASP A 31 52.51 13.84 37.52
N GLU A 32 51.18 13.95 37.43
CA GLU A 32 50.39 13.40 36.33
C GLU A 32 50.83 13.96 34.97
N ASP A 33 51.08 15.27 34.90
CA ASP A 33 51.44 15.95 33.65
C ASP A 33 52.77 15.42 33.12
N LYS A 34 53.73 15.14 34.01
CA LYS A 34 55.02 14.54 33.64
C LYS A 34 54.87 13.09 33.17
N ILE A 35 53.99 12.31 33.79
CA ILE A 35 53.71 10.95 33.33
C ILE A 35 53.10 11.00 31.92
N LEU A 36 52.08 11.83 31.71
CA LEU A 36 51.43 12.00 30.42
C LEU A 36 52.41 12.54 29.36
N GLU A 37 53.30 13.46 29.72
CA GLU A 37 54.36 13.96 28.84
C GLU A 37 55.26 12.81 28.38
N VAL A 38 55.72 11.95 29.30
CA VAL A 38 56.56 10.79 28.96
C VAL A 38 55.81 9.79 28.08
N LEU A 39 54.54 9.49 28.40
CA LEU A 39 53.71 8.57 27.62
C LEU A 39 53.45 9.08 26.19
N ASN A 40 53.31 10.39 26.01
CA ASN A 40 53.01 11.01 24.72
C ASN A 40 54.24 11.32 23.87
N SER A 41 55.37 11.68 24.50
CA SER A 41 56.61 12.03 23.81
C SER A 41 57.46 10.80 23.44
N SER A 42 57.34 9.71 24.20
CA SER A 42 58.09 8.47 23.95
C SER A 42 57.59 7.73 22.70
N GLN A 43 58.51 7.40 21.79
CA GLN A 43 58.21 6.56 20.62
C GLN A 43 57.75 5.15 21.00
N TYR A 44 58.08 4.67 22.21
CA TYR A 44 57.69 3.34 22.69
C TYR A 44 56.23 3.29 23.16
N PHE A 45 55.73 4.38 23.77
CA PHE A 45 54.41 4.42 24.38
C PHE A 45 53.37 5.16 23.54
N LYS A 46 53.76 6.09 22.67
CA LYS A 46 52.83 6.90 21.90
C LYS A 46 51.80 6.03 21.14
N GLY A 47 50.53 6.17 21.50
CA GLY A 47 49.41 5.42 20.92
C GLY A 47 49.28 3.96 21.36
N LYS A 48 50.09 3.52 22.34
CA LYS A 48 50.20 2.14 22.86
C LYS A 48 49.94 2.03 24.37
N TYR A 49 49.17 2.97 24.93
CA TYR A 49 48.74 2.92 26.32
C TYR A 49 47.25 3.29 26.42
N PHE A 50 46.64 2.94 27.54
CA PHE A 50 45.33 3.42 27.94
C PHE A 50 45.42 3.99 29.35
N THR A 51 44.59 4.98 29.65
CA THR A 51 44.39 5.52 31.00
C THR A 51 43.06 5.05 31.54
N ALA A 52 43.01 4.77 32.84
CA ALA A 52 41.78 4.38 33.51
C ALA A 52 41.75 4.90 34.94
N ILE A 53 40.54 5.15 35.45
CA ILE A 53 40.30 5.46 36.86
C ILE A 53 39.34 4.44 37.47
N GLY A 54 39.59 4.06 38.72
CA GLY A 54 38.65 3.24 39.48
C GLY A 54 37.43 4.06 39.93
N LYS A 55 36.22 3.57 39.66
CA LYS A 55 34.96 4.24 40.00
C LYS A 55 34.79 4.40 41.50
N THR A 56 35.22 3.40 42.28
CA THR A 56 35.10 3.40 43.74
C THR A 56 35.99 4.48 44.33
N GLU A 57 37.25 4.50 43.93
CA GLU A 57 38.26 5.47 44.35
C GLU A 57 37.86 6.89 43.93
N TRP A 58 37.34 7.05 42.70
CA TRP A 58 36.80 8.32 42.24
C TRP A 58 35.58 8.78 43.06
N ALA A 59 34.70 7.85 43.44
CA ALA A 59 33.53 8.18 44.25
C ALA A 59 33.92 8.75 45.62
N ASP A 60 34.99 8.23 46.23
CA ASP A 60 35.52 8.63 47.54
C ASP A 60 36.20 10.02 47.55
N ILE A 61 36.52 10.58 46.38
CA ILE A 61 37.01 11.98 46.27
C ILE A 61 35.92 12.91 46.82
N LYS A 62 36.19 13.63 47.92
CA LYS A 62 35.19 14.51 48.55
C LYS A 62 34.79 15.66 47.62
N TRP A 63 33.48 15.90 47.51
CA TRP A 63 32.92 17.10 46.88
C TRP A 63 33.11 18.28 47.84
N THR A 64 34.09 19.13 47.58
CA THR A 64 34.24 20.45 48.22
C THR A 64 34.12 21.52 47.14
N ASP A 65 33.66 22.72 47.45
CA ASP A 65 33.40 23.77 46.43
C ASP A 65 34.62 24.07 45.54
N ASN A 66 35.84 23.83 46.04
CA ASN A 66 37.09 23.99 45.30
C ASN A 66 37.57 22.73 44.56
N SER A 67 36.96 21.55 44.75
CA SER A 67 37.40 20.25 44.17
C SER A 67 36.44 19.66 43.13
N ILE A 68 35.30 20.32 42.86
CA ILE A 68 34.30 19.85 41.90
C ILE A 68 34.87 19.74 40.48
N ALA A 69 35.61 20.77 40.07
CA ALA A 69 36.25 20.82 38.76
C ALA A 69 37.28 19.69 38.62
N ASP A 70 38.17 19.57 39.59
CA ASP A 70 39.23 18.56 39.61
C ASP A 70 38.67 17.13 39.60
N LYS A 71 37.64 16.87 40.43
CA LYS A 71 37.00 15.55 40.48
C LYS A 71 36.39 15.16 39.13
N LYS A 72 35.77 16.11 38.42
CA LYS A 72 35.23 15.86 37.07
C LYS A 72 36.32 15.74 36.03
N ASP A 73 37.37 16.54 36.15
CA ASP A 73 38.48 16.59 35.20
C ASP A 73 39.22 15.24 35.14
N VAL A 74 39.59 14.67 36.29
CA VAL A 74 40.35 13.41 36.37
C VAL A 74 39.61 12.24 35.71
N ILE A 75 38.30 12.09 35.95
CA ILE A 75 37.52 11.01 35.32
C ILE A 75 37.27 11.22 33.83
N ASN A 76 37.20 12.48 33.37
CA ASN A 76 36.94 12.80 31.98
C ASN A 76 38.20 12.75 31.10
N LYS A 77 39.40 12.86 31.69
CA LYS A 77 40.68 12.76 31.00
C LYS A 77 41.11 11.33 30.68
N VAL A 78 40.57 10.34 31.38
CA VAL A 78 40.96 8.94 31.19
C VAL A 78 40.17 8.27 30.06
N ASN A 79 40.73 7.22 29.46
CA ASN A 79 40.05 6.45 28.43
C ASN A 79 38.88 5.61 28.99
N PHE A 80 39.09 4.98 30.15
CA PHE A 80 38.14 4.05 30.74
C PHE A 80 37.85 4.37 32.21
N VAL A 81 36.67 3.96 32.68
CA VAL A 81 36.38 3.87 34.11
C VAL A 81 36.29 2.40 34.47
N PHE A 82 36.95 1.97 35.55
CA PHE A 82 36.92 0.58 36.01
C PHE A 82 36.07 0.42 37.26
N ILE A 83 35.42 -0.74 37.37
CA ILE A 83 34.70 -1.15 38.58
C ILE A 83 34.82 -2.66 38.76
N SER A 84 34.80 -3.11 40.01
CA SER A 84 34.63 -4.52 40.37
C SER A 84 33.25 -4.71 41.01
N SER A 85 32.24 -4.96 40.19
CA SER A 85 30.84 -5.01 40.62
C SER A 85 30.51 -6.39 41.20
N TYR A 86 29.52 -6.43 42.10
CA TYR A 86 29.00 -7.69 42.63
C TYR A 86 28.07 -8.41 41.65
N THR A 87 27.27 -7.64 40.91
CA THR A 87 26.30 -8.16 39.94
C THR A 87 26.23 -7.26 38.70
N PRO A 88 25.79 -7.78 37.55
CA PRO A 88 25.53 -6.97 36.35
C PRO A 88 24.55 -5.82 36.59
N ASP A 89 23.52 -6.00 37.41
CA ASP A 89 22.56 -4.93 37.74
C ASP A 89 23.21 -3.76 38.47
N LEU A 90 24.12 -4.05 39.41
CA LEU A 90 24.88 -3.01 40.12
C LEU A 90 25.88 -2.30 39.20
N TYR A 91 26.46 -3.02 38.24
CA TYR A 91 27.27 -2.43 37.17
C TYR A 91 26.44 -1.43 36.36
N TYR A 92 25.26 -1.81 35.84
CA TYR A 92 24.43 -0.91 35.05
C TYR A 92 23.88 0.27 35.86
N LYS A 93 23.58 0.07 37.14
CA LYS A 93 23.24 1.17 38.07
C LYS A 93 24.42 2.14 38.21
N SER A 94 25.64 1.64 38.36
CA SER A 94 26.85 2.47 38.46
C SER A 94 27.14 3.21 37.15
N LYS A 95 26.97 2.56 36.00
CA LYS A 95 27.09 3.19 34.69
C LYS A 95 26.09 4.34 34.54
N LYS A 96 24.81 4.09 34.87
CA LYS A 96 23.77 5.12 34.84
C LYS A 96 24.11 6.32 35.75
N GLN A 97 24.66 6.08 36.94
CA GLN A 97 25.11 7.16 37.82
C GLN A 97 26.19 8.05 37.17
N LEU A 98 27.14 7.47 36.44
CA LEU A 98 28.17 8.22 35.70
C LEU A 98 27.54 9.05 34.58
N THR A 99 26.65 8.43 33.79
CA THR A 99 25.90 9.11 32.72
C THR A 99 25.07 10.29 33.27
N ASP A 100 24.30 10.07 34.33
CA ASP A 100 23.46 11.09 34.98
C ASP A 100 24.32 12.23 35.57
N SER A 101 25.53 11.91 36.05
CA SER A 101 26.51 12.87 36.56
C SER A 101 27.25 13.65 35.47
N LYS A 102 27.03 13.31 34.19
CA LYS A 102 27.68 13.91 33.00
C LYS A 102 29.20 13.84 33.08
N VAL A 103 29.73 12.67 33.41
CA VAL A 103 31.15 12.35 33.38
C VAL A 103 31.39 11.15 32.46
N ASN A 104 32.65 10.79 32.20
CA ASN A 104 33.00 9.60 31.43
C ASN A 104 32.29 8.37 32.02
N ASP A 105 31.40 7.79 31.23
CA ASP A 105 30.58 6.63 31.58
C ASP A 105 30.98 5.38 30.78
N LEU A 106 32.16 5.41 30.16
CA LEU A 106 32.82 4.28 29.51
C LEU A 106 33.38 3.33 30.59
N LEU A 107 32.43 2.76 31.34
CA LEU A 107 32.65 1.86 32.46
C LEU A 107 32.93 0.46 31.93
N LEU A 108 33.97 -0.18 32.46
CA LEU A 108 34.26 -1.60 32.28
C LEU A 108 34.24 -2.28 33.64
N ASP A 109 33.56 -3.42 33.70
CA ASP A 109 33.68 -4.30 34.86
C ASP A 109 34.96 -5.13 34.71
N CYS A 110 35.91 -4.90 35.61
CA CYS A 110 37.16 -5.61 35.72
C CYS A 110 37.06 -6.46 37.00
N SER A 111 37.07 -7.78 36.85
CA SER A 111 37.07 -8.66 38.02
C SER A 111 38.33 -8.39 38.84
N ASP A 112 38.17 -7.88 40.06
CA ASP A 112 39.23 -7.80 41.07
C ASP A 112 39.53 -9.21 41.60
N ALA A 113 39.98 -10.08 40.69
CA ALA A 113 39.92 -11.51 40.87
C ALA A 113 41.09 -12.00 41.75
N HIS A 114 40.76 -12.42 42.97
CA HIS A 114 41.65 -13.15 43.86
C HIS A 114 41.34 -14.66 43.89
N ASN A 115 40.31 -15.09 43.16
CA ASN A 115 39.84 -16.47 43.11
C ASN A 115 39.56 -16.94 41.68
N PHE A 116 39.61 -18.25 41.45
CA PHE A 116 39.23 -18.86 40.17
C PHE A 116 37.72 -18.82 39.94
N SER A 117 37.31 -18.91 38.67
CA SER A 117 35.92 -18.86 38.22
C SER A 117 35.02 -19.97 38.77
N THR A 118 35.60 -21.05 39.33
CA THR A 118 34.89 -22.17 39.96
C THR A 118 34.34 -21.85 41.34
N THR A 119 34.77 -20.74 41.95
CA THR A 119 34.34 -20.33 43.28
C THR A 119 33.03 -19.53 43.23
N THR A 120 32.33 -19.42 44.37
CA THR A 120 31.13 -18.58 44.51
C THR A 120 31.43 -17.18 45.08
N VAL A 121 32.69 -16.92 45.43
CA VAL A 121 33.15 -15.63 45.96
C VAL A 121 33.05 -14.57 44.88
N LYS A 122 32.76 -13.32 45.26
CA LYS A 122 32.61 -12.17 44.34
C LYS A 122 33.92 -11.87 43.59
N ASP A 123 35.05 -11.86 44.29
CA ASP A 123 36.38 -11.56 43.74
C ASP A 123 36.94 -12.78 42.99
N ARG A 124 36.16 -13.27 42.01
CA ARG A 124 36.51 -14.38 41.11
C ARG A 124 36.62 -13.91 39.67
N ILE A 125 37.38 -14.64 38.86
CA ILE A 125 37.47 -14.41 37.42
C ILE A 125 36.06 -14.46 36.80
N GLY A 126 35.68 -13.38 36.12
CA GLY A 126 34.42 -13.31 35.37
C GLY A 126 33.15 -13.15 36.21
N ASN A 127 33.23 -12.57 37.44
CA ASN A 127 32.07 -12.42 38.34
C ASN A 127 30.80 -11.85 37.67
N CYS A 128 30.93 -10.77 36.89
CA CYS A 128 29.82 -10.16 36.15
C CYS A 128 29.78 -10.54 34.67
N PHE A 129 30.72 -11.36 34.18
CA PHE A 129 30.88 -11.73 32.77
C PHE A 129 30.95 -10.51 31.83
N THR A 130 32.11 -9.88 31.77
CA THR A 130 32.37 -8.77 30.84
C THR A 130 32.75 -9.30 29.46
N TRP A 131 31.91 -9.00 28.48
CA TRP A 131 32.08 -9.36 27.08
C TRP A 131 32.54 -8.14 26.30
N ILE A 132 33.61 -8.33 25.53
CA ILE A 132 34.14 -7.31 24.63
C ILE A 132 34.11 -7.84 23.21
N LYS A 133 33.38 -7.15 22.33
CA LYS A 133 33.30 -7.46 20.91
C LYS A 133 34.52 -6.90 20.18
N ALA A 134 35.64 -7.60 20.28
CA ALA A 134 36.87 -7.31 19.54
C ALA A 134 37.80 -8.53 19.53
N ASP A 135 38.82 -8.49 18.69
CA ASP A 135 39.93 -9.44 18.79
C ASP A 135 40.67 -9.20 20.13
N PRO A 136 41.16 -10.26 20.80
CA PRO A 136 41.88 -10.16 22.07
C PRO A 136 43.31 -9.62 21.89
N THR A 137 43.41 -8.42 21.31
CA THR A 137 44.65 -7.70 21.01
C THR A 137 44.51 -6.26 21.51
N PHE A 138 45.64 -5.55 21.66
CA PHE A 138 45.63 -4.14 22.05
C PHE A 138 44.79 -3.28 21.06
N GLU A 139 45.00 -3.47 19.75
CA GLU A 139 44.26 -2.76 18.71
C GLU A 139 42.77 -3.13 18.67
N GLY A 140 42.44 -4.40 18.98
CA GLY A 140 41.05 -4.83 19.14
C GLY A 140 40.37 -4.12 20.31
N PHE A 141 41.00 -4.12 21.48
CA PHE A 141 40.47 -3.43 22.67
C PHE A 141 40.38 -1.92 22.47
N LYS A 142 41.30 -1.31 21.72
CA LYS A 142 41.23 0.11 21.33
C LYS A 142 39.92 0.48 20.62
N GLN A 143 39.31 -0.44 19.89
CA GLN A 143 38.02 -0.20 19.22
C GLN A 143 36.87 0.04 20.19
N VAL A 144 36.98 -0.37 21.45
CA VAL A 144 35.99 -0.09 22.49
C VAL A 144 35.81 1.42 22.69
N LEU A 145 36.84 2.22 22.46
CA LEU A 145 36.76 3.68 22.55
C LEU A 145 35.88 4.31 21.45
N ASN A 146 35.77 3.66 20.29
CA ASN A 146 35.01 4.18 19.16
C ASN A 146 33.51 3.85 19.29
N GLU A 147 33.18 2.65 19.74
CA GLU A 147 31.79 2.13 19.78
C GLU A 147 31.51 1.37 21.11
N PRO A 148 31.62 2.04 22.27
CA PRO A 148 31.58 1.36 23.57
C PRO A 148 30.24 0.68 23.85
N VAL A 149 29.14 1.28 23.40
CA VAL A 149 27.78 0.77 23.61
C VAL A 149 27.57 -0.57 22.90
N ASP A 150 28.07 -0.71 21.68
CA ASP A 150 27.89 -1.92 20.86
C ASP A 150 28.95 -2.99 21.13
N ARG A 151 30.03 -2.63 21.83
CA ARG A 151 31.18 -3.51 22.06
C ARG A 151 31.29 -4.04 23.48
N VAL A 152 30.74 -3.36 24.48
CA VAL A 152 30.82 -3.77 25.88
C VAL A 152 29.45 -4.28 26.34
N TYR A 153 29.43 -5.52 26.80
CA TYR A 153 28.25 -6.10 27.43
C TYR A 153 28.65 -6.75 28.75
N VAL A 154 27.88 -6.52 29.82
CA VAL A 154 28.11 -7.12 31.13
C VAL A 154 26.89 -7.94 31.51
N GLY A 155 27.10 -9.23 31.73
CA GLY A 155 26.03 -10.19 31.99
C GLY A 155 26.32 -11.55 31.40
N ILE A 156 25.46 -12.52 31.69
CA ILE A 156 25.71 -13.94 31.37
C ILE A 156 26.10 -14.16 29.90
N LYS A 157 25.35 -13.57 28.96
CA LYS A 157 25.66 -13.67 27.53
C LYS A 157 25.00 -12.54 26.73
N PRO A 158 25.70 -11.91 25.77
CA PRO A 158 25.11 -10.92 24.86
C PRO A 158 23.92 -11.48 24.07
N LEU A 159 22.87 -10.66 23.89
CA LEU A 159 21.67 -11.04 23.13
C LEU A 159 21.97 -11.56 21.73
N LYS A 160 22.97 -10.98 21.05
CA LYS A 160 23.36 -11.42 19.70
C LYS A 160 23.88 -12.87 19.68
N LEU A 161 24.61 -13.28 20.71
CA LEU A 161 25.09 -14.67 20.80
C LEU A 161 23.95 -15.64 21.09
N LEU A 162 22.97 -15.24 21.92
CA LEU A 162 21.76 -16.03 22.16
C LEU A 162 20.93 -16.20 20.88
N GLU A 163 20.77 -15.13 20.10
CA GLU A 163 20.07 -15.16 18.80
C GLU A 163 20.72 -16.14 17.82
N VAL A 164 22.06 -16.10 17.73
CA VAL A 164 22.86 -17.01 16.88
C VAL A 164 22.72 -18.46 17.36
N GLU A 165 22.80 -18.70 18.67
CA GLU A 165 22.66 -20.04 19.25
C GLU A 165 21.26 -20.64 19.03
N GLY A 166 20.21 -19.82 19.11
CA GLY A 166 18.83 -20.24 18.83
C GLY A 166 18.52 -20.45 17.35
N ASN A 167 19.38 -19.96 16.44
CA ASN A 167 19.13 -19.99 14.99
C ASN A 167 20.33 -20.54 14.19
N LYS A 168 21.10 -21.48 14.74
CA LYS A 168 22.34 -21.99 14.12
C LYS A 168 22.17 -22.47 12.66
N SER A 169 21.00 -22.99 12.29
CA SER A 169 20.67 -23.42 10.93
C SER A 169 20.55 -22.27 9.90
N LYS A 170 20.59 -21.02 10.36
CA LYS A 170 20.52 -19.81 9.52
C LYS A 170 21.88 -19.11 9.34
N TYR A 171 22.92 -19.57 10.03
CA TYR A 171 24.25 -18.96 9.98
C TYR A 171 25.24 -19.90 9.28
N VAL A 172 25.95 -19.38 8.27
CA VAL A 172 27.01 -20.10 7.56
C VAL A 172 28.29 -20.03 8.40
N ASP A 173 28.85 -21.20 8.73
CA ASP A 173 30.10 -21.37 9.48
C ASP A 173 31.32 -21.29 8.57
N SER A 174 31.29 -21.99 7.43
CA SER A 174 32.39 -21.95 6.47
C SER A 174 31.95 -22.19 5.03
N VAL A 175 32.77 -21.71 4.10
CA VAL A 175 32.65 -21.94 2.65
C VAL A 175 33.89 -22.70 2.20
N LYS A 176 33.69 -23.86 1.58
CA LYS A 176 34.79 -24.69 1.08
C LYS A 176 34.67 -24.85 -0.42
N ILE A 177 35.77 -24.63 -1.14
CA ILE A 177 35.86 -24.74 -2.60
C ILE A 177 37.06 -25.61 -2.95
N ASN A 178 36.84 -26.68 -3.70
CA ASN A 178 37.89 -27.64 -4.08
C ASN A 178 37.85 -27.93 -5.58
N PRO A 179 39.00 -28.31 -6.18
CA PRO A 179 39.00 -28.94 -7.49
C PRO A 179 38.41 -30.35 -7.40
N ILE A 180 37.67 -30.77 -8.43
CA ILE A 180 37.11 -32.13 -8.55
C ILE A 180 38.19 -33.13 -8.98
N SER A 181 39.18 -32.67 -9.77
CA SER A 181 40.32 -33.47 -10.22
C SER A 181 41.64 -32.72 -10.00
N SER A 182 42.66 -33.42 -9.52
CA SER A 182 44.02 -32.92 -9.29
C SER A 182 44.79 -32.57 -10.58
N THR A 183 44.27 -32.96 -11.75
CA THR A 183 44.87 -32.66 -13.08
C THR A 183 44.37 -31.37 -13.72
N SER A 184 43.52 -30.60 -13.02
CA SER A 184 43.00 -29.31 -13.51
C SER A 184 44.15 -28.29 -13.52
N GLY A 185 44.70 -27.97 -14.69
CA GLY A 185 45.95 -27.21 -14.87
C GLY A 185 46.01 -25.74 -14.38
N SER A 186 45.15 -25.32 -13.47
CA SER A 186 45.16 -23.98 -12.86
C SER A 186 44.58 -24.08 -11.46
N GLU A 187 45.36 -23.75 -10.42
CA GLU A 187 44.92 -23.74 -9.01
C GLU A 187 44.18 -22.42 -8.68
N TRP A 188 42.97 -22.21 -9.22
CA TRP A 188 42.22 -21.00 -8.87
C TRP A 188 41.56 -21.08 -7.50
N PHE A 189 40.99 -22.25 -7.15
CA PHE A 189 40.28 -22.46 -5.89
C PHE A 189 40.66 -23.78 -5.24
N ASN A 190 41.20 -23.71 -4.02
CA ASN A 190 41.48 -24.86 -3.16
C ASN A 190 41.59 -24.36 -1.71
N ASN A 191 40.47 -23.95 -1.14
CA ASN A 191 40.47 -23.25 0.13
C ASN A 191 39.16 -23.44 0.91
N GLU A 192 39.29 -23.39 2.23
CA GLU A 192 38.19 -23.34 3.18
C GLU A 192 38.26 -22.03 3.95
N LEU A 193 37.18 -21.26 3.93
CA LEU A 193 37.09 -19.93 4.55
C LEU A 193 36.07 -19.97 5.68
N PRO A 194 36.50 -19.83 6.95
CA PRO A 194 35.57 -19.63 8.06
C PRO A 194 34.92 -18.25 7.96
N LEU A 195 33.64 -18.18 8.29
CA LEU A 195 32.84 -16.96 8.29
C LEU A 195 32.44 -16.58 9.72
N ASN A 196 32.29 -15.28 9.96
CA ASN A 196 31.70 -14.82 11.22
C ASN A 196 30.16 -14.78 11.11
N ASN A 197 29.48 -14.72 12.26
CA ASN A 197 28.00 -14.71 12.33
C ASN A 197 27.38 -13.31 12.17
N GLY A 198 28.16 -12.34 11.70
CA GLY A 198 27.78 -10.94 11.62
C GLY A 198 28.02 -10.36 10.22
N LEU A 199 28.44 -9.11 10.19
CA LEU A 199 28.81 -8.45 8.94
C LEU A 199 30.20 -8.91 8.50
N ILE A 200 30.31 -9.38 7.25
CA ILE A 200 31.57 -9.77 6.62
C ILE A 200 31.84 -8.81 5.49
N ALA A 201 32.95 -8.06 5.59
CA ALA A 201 33.42 -7.19 4.53
C ALA A 201 34.51 -7.91 3.71
N VAL A 202 34.22 -8.22 2.45
CA VAL A 202 35.18 -8.85 1.53
C VAL A 202 35.88 -7.78 0.71
N ILE A 203 37.13 -7.46 1.06
CA ILE A 203 37.93 -6.39 0.44
C ILE A 203 39.03 -6.96 -0.47
N GLY A 204 39.44 -6.19 -1.48
CA GLY A 204 40.53 -6.58 -2.38
C GLY A 204 40.55 -5.79 -3.69
N ARG A 205 41.65 -5.91 -4.45
CA ARG A 205 41.83 -5.23 -5.75
C ARG A 205 40.85 -5.74 -6.82
N LYS A 206 40.69 -5.01 -7.92
CA LYS A 206 39.92 -5.51 -9.08
C LYS A 206 40.53 -6.83 -9.57
N GLY A 207 39.69 -7.84 -9.78
CA GLY A 207 40.14 -9.19 -10.18
C GLY A 207 40.52 -10.13 -9.03
N SER A 208 40.47 -9.70 -7.76
CA SER A 208 40.85 -10.53 -6.60
C SER A 208 39.83 -11.62 -6.20
N GLY A 209 38.87 -11.97 -7.08
CA GLY A 209 37.89 -13.02 -6.78
C GLY A 209 36.71 -12.65 -5.86
N LYS A 210 36.50 -11.38 -5.49
CA LYS A 210 35.37 -10.98 -4.61
C LYS A 210 34.00 -11.42 -5.13
N SER A 211 33.69 -11.10 -6.39
CA SER A 211 32.44 -11.51 -7.03
C SER A 211 32.36 -13.02 -7.26
N ALA A 212 33.50 -13.70 -7.35
CA ALA A 212 33.53 -15.16 -7.43
C ALA A 212 33.06 -15.76 -6.11
N PHE A 213 33.59 -15.27 -4.98
CA PHE A 213 33.18 -15.70 -3.65
C PHE A 213 31.68 -15.51 -3.42
N THR A 214 31.13 -14.32 -3.71
CA THR A 214 29.70 -14.05 -3.50
C THR A 214 28.80 -14.89 -4.41
N ASP A 215 29.18 -15.08 -5.68
CA ASP A 215 28.44 -15.93 -6.62
C ASP A 215 28.45 -17.41 -6.16
N ILE A 216 29.58 -17.91 -5.65
CA ILE A 216 29.72 -19.29 -5.17
C ILE A 216 28.88 -19.53 -3.92
N VAL A 217 28.93 -18.62 -2.95
CA VAL A 217 28.08 -18.67 -1.74
C VAL A 217 26.60 -18.65 -2.12
N SER A 218 26.23 -17.77 -3.06
CA SER A 218 24.87 -17.68 -3.61
C SER A 218 24.41 -19.00 -4.20
N LEU A 219 25.23 -19.64 -5.03
CA LEU A 219 24.95 -20.92 -5.67
C LEU A 219 24.75 -22.03 -4.62
N CYS A 220 25.68 -22.17 -3.68
CA CYS A 220 25.61 -23.21 -2.65
C CYS A 220 24.49 -22.97 -1.62
N GLY A 221 24.03 -21.73 -1.50
CA GLY A 221 22.89 -21.32 -0.69
C GLY A 221 21.55 -21.37 -1.44
N ASN A 222 21.52 -21.90 -2.67
CA ASN A 222 20.32 -22.01 -3.51
C ASN A 222 19.61 -20.68 -3.74
N SER A 223 20.37 -19.58 -3.88
CA SER A 223 19.79 -18.26 -4.16
C SER A 223 19.04 -18.27 -5.49
N LYS A 224 17.84 -17.70 -5.54
CA LYS A 224 16.97 -17.70 -6.72
C LYS A 224 17.33 -16.59 -7.70
N VAL A 225 18.61 -16.57 -8.10
CA VAL A 225 19.18 -15.59 -9.03
C VAL A 225 19.15 -16.13 -10.47
N LYS A 226 18.82 -15.27 -11.44
CA LYS A 226 18.87 -15.65 -12.86
C LYS A 226 20.32 -15.93 -13.28
N PRO A 227 20.60 -16.99 -14.06
CA PRO A 227 21.97 -17.33 -14.49
C PRO A 227 22.76 -16.17 -15.12
N ASN A 228 22.10 -15.26 -15.83
CA ASN A 228 22.74 -14.10 -16.48
C ASN A 228 23.09 -12.94 -15.53
N ASP A 229 22.49 -12.90 -14.34
CA ASP A 229 22.72 -11.84 -13.35
C ASP A 229 23.96 -12.13 -12.49
N TYR A 230 24.44 -13.38 -12.46
CA TYR A 230 25.73 -13.73 -11.86
C TYR A 230 26.88 -12.92 -12.49
N SER A 231 27.77 -12.40 -11.64
CA SER A 231 28.85 -11.50 -12.06
C SER A 231 30.10 -12.25 -12.53
N PHE A 232 30.29 -13.48 -12.06
CA PHE A 232 31.42 -14.38 -12.29
C PHE A 232 30.97 -15.76 -12.81
N LEU A 233 30.00 -16.41 -12.16
CA LEU A 233 29.48 -17.74 -12.53
C LEU A 233 28.47 -17.68 -13.69
N ASN A 234 28.90 -17.15 -14.84
CA ASN A 234 28.09 -17.05 -16.06
C ASN A 234 28.84 -17.57 -17.29
N LYS A 235 28.09 -17.83 -18.37
CA LYS A 235 28.60 -18.38 -19.65
C LYS A 235 29.66 -17.51 -20.33
N GLY A 236 29.69 -16.21 -20.04
CA GLY A 236 30.68 -15.27 -20.56
C GLY A 236 32.01 -15.28 -19.79
N LYS A 237 32.04 -15.84 -18.57
CA LYS A 237 33.19 -15.82 -17.66
C LYS A 237 33.56 -17.22 -17.18
N PHE A 238 33.34 -17.57 -15.91
CA PHE A 238 33.93 -18.78 -15.33
C PHE A 238 33.27 -20.08 -15.82
N ARG A 239 32.02 -20.03 -16.29
CA ARG A 239 31.37 -21.18 -16.95
C ARG A 239 31.74 -21.32 -18.43
N LYS A 240 32.55 -20.39 -18.96
CA LYS A 240 33.06 -20.47 -20.33
C LYS A 240 34.03 -21.66 -20.43
N ARG A 241 33.92 -22.44 -21.52
CA ARG A 241 34.86 -23.52 -21.86
C ARG A 241 35.05 -24.57 -20.75
N GLY A 242 34.00 -24.85 -19.96
CA GLY A 242 34.02 -25.90 -18.94
C GLY A 242 34.95 -25.66 -17.74
N LEU A 243 35.46 -24.44 -17.53
CA LEU A 243 36.39 -24.17 -16.42
C LEU A 243 35.72 -24.44 -15.06
N ALA A 244 34.48 -23.99 -14.88
CA ALA A 244 33.68 -24.19 -13.67
C ALA A 244 33.35 -25.67 -13.37
N GLU A 245 33.35 -26.54 -14.38
CA GLU A 245 33.05 -27.97 -14.21
C GLU A 245 34.11 -28.68 -13.37
N ASN A 246 35.32 -28.13 -13.31
CA ASN A 246 36.44 -28.71 -12.57
C ASN A 246 36.41 -28.37 -11.07
N TYR A 247 35.39 -27.65 -10.59
CA TYR A 247 35.32 -27.15 -9.23
C TYR A 247 33.99 -27.45 -8.57
N GLU A 248 34.06 -27.77 -7.28
CA GLU A 248 32.91 -27.97 -6.41
C GLU A 248 33.03 -27.09 -5.16
N ALA A 249 31.88 -26.71 -4.60
CA ALA A 249 31.82 -25.96 -3.36
C ALA A 249 30.74 -26.51 -2.41
N THR A 250 30.94 -26.24 -1.12
CA THR A 250 30.02 -26.62 -0.04
C THR A 250 29.91 -25.49 0.98
N LEU A 251 28.74 -25.38 1.60
CA LEU A 251 28.52 -24.57 2.80
C LEU A 251 28.38 -25.47 4.00
N LYS A 252 29.11 -25.14 5.07
CA LYS A 252 28.88 -25.67 6.40
C LYS A 252 28.09 -24.65 7.20
N TRP A 253 27.03 -25.09 7.86
CA TRP A 253 26.18 -24.27 8.73
C TRP A 253 26.64 -24.41 10.18
N LEU A 254 26.29 -23.43 11.02
CA LEU A 254 26.71 -23.40 12.42
C LEU A 254 26.06 -24.50 13.27
N ASP A 255 24.99 -25.13 12.78
CA ASP A 255 24.39 -26.33 13.38
C ASP A 255 25.19 -27.61 13.07
N GLY A 256 26.29 -27.50 12.32
CA GLY A 256 27.15 -28.60 11.90
C GLY A 256 26.71 -29.26 10.60
N LYS A 257 25.56 -28.88 10.03
CA LYS A 257 25.09 -29.44 8.76
C LYS A 257 25.97 -28.95 7.61
N VAL A 258 26.36 -29.87 6.73
CA VAL A 258 27.09 -29.55 5.50
C VAL A 258 26.14 -29.79 4.33
N ASN A 259 26.01 -28.80 3.44
CA ASN A 259 25.25 -28.99 2.19
C ASN A 259 25.96 -30.01 1.29
N GLU A 260 25.22 -30.61 0.37
CA GLU A 260 25.80 -31.41 -0.70
C GLU A 260 26.78 -30.59 -1.53
N LYS A 261 27.77 -31.28 -2.12
CA LYS A 261 28.76 -30.67 -3.01
C LYS A 261 28.07 -30.16 -4.27
N VAL A 262 28.21 -28.86 -4.54
CA VAL A 262 27.64 -28.22 -5.72
C VAL A 262 28.74 -27.93 -6.73
N ASN A 263 28.60 -28.45 -7.94
CA ASN A 263 29.50 -28.11 -9.05
C ASN A 263 29.29 -26.64 -9.45
N LEU A 264 30.36 -25.88 -9.69
CA LEU A 264 30.26 -24.44 -9.98
C LEU A 264 29.62 -24.13 -11.35
N ASN A 265 29.50 -25.14 -12.22
CA ASN A 265 28.78 -25.05 -13.49
C ASN A 265 27.26 -25.27 -13.34
N SER A 266 26.79 -25.78 -12.20
CA SER A 266 25.37 -26.09 -11.97
C SER A 266 24.49 -24.84 -11.90
N GLU A 267 23.20 -25.01 -12.18
CA GLU A 267 22.17 -23.99 -11.99
C GLU A 267 21.24 -24.41 -10.84
N VAL A 268 20.72 -23.43 -10.10
CA VAL A 268 19.79 -23.69 -9.00
C VAL A 268 18.43 -24.07 -9.58
N ASN A 269 17.88 -25.21 -9.20
CA ASN A 269 16.51 -25.56 -9.54
C ASN A 269 15.53 -24.74 -8.68
N THR A 270 15.09 -23.61 -9.21
CA THR A 270 14.25 -22.65 -8.49
C THR A 270 12.87 -23.17 -8.04
N ILE A 271 12.43 -24.32 -8.59
CA ILE A 271 11.15 -24.97 -8.29
C ILE A 271 11.28 -25.86 -7.04
N THR A 272 12.31 -26.71 -6.99
CA THR A 272 12.45 -27.71 -5.92
C THR A 272 13.32 -27.23 -4.77
N GLU A 273 14.30 -26.36 -5.04
CA GLU A 273 15.25 -25.93 -4.03
C GLU A 273 14.68 -24.81 -3.14
N VAL A 274 14.91 -24.98 -1.83
CA VAL A 274 14.64 -23.95 -0.83
C VAL A 274 15.81 -22.97 -0.81
N GLU A 275 15.49 -21.69 -0.97
CA GLU A 275 16.45 -20.59 -0.90
C GLU A 275 16.91 -20.37 0.54
N LYS A 276 18.21 -20.58 0.80
CA LYS A 276 18.82 -20.41 2.13
C LYS A 276 19.66 -19.14 2.25
N VAL A 277 20.16 -18.64 1.11
CA VAL A 277 20.92 -17.40 1.02
C VAL A 277 20.16 -16.45 0.09
N LYS A 278 20.08 -15.17 0.49
CA LYS A 278 19.61 -14.09 -0.38
C LYS A 278 20.82 -13.41 -1.01
N TYR A 279 20.87 -13.41 -2.34
CA TYR A 279 21.94 -12.77 -3.08
C TYR A 279 21.41 -11.60 -3.91
N LEU A 280 22.09 -10.46 -3.82
CA LEU A 280 21.87 -9.27 -4.63
C LEU A 280 23.08 -9.09 -5.56
N PRO A 281 23.02 -9.59 -6.81
CA PRO A 281 24.14 -9.49 -7.74
C PRO A 281 24.46 -8.04 -8.11
N GLN A 282 25.75 -7.73 -8.31
CA GLN A 282 26.18 -6.38 -8.70
C GLN A 282 25.44 -5.86 -9.94
N LYS A 283 25.35 -6.66 -11.02
CA LYS A 283 24.63 -6.27 -12.24
C LYS A 283 23.15 -5.99 -12.02
N PHE A 284 22.54 -6.68 -11.04
CA PHE A 284 21.14 -6.45 -10.68
C PHE A 284 21.01 -5.10 -9.97
N VAL A 285 21.90 -4.80 -9.02
CA VAL A 285 21.95 -3.51 -8.33
C VAL A 285 22.20 -2.35 -9.29
N GLU A 286 23.13 -2.51 -10.25
CA GLU A 286 23.36 -1.51 -11.31
C GLU A 286 22.06 -1.25 -12.09
N ARG A 287 21.40 -2.30 -12.59
CA ARG A 287 20.15 -2.17 -13.36
C ARG A 287 19.02 -1.47 -12.62
N ILE A 288 18.83 -1.78 -11.33
CA ILE A 288 17.73 -1.17 -10.55
C ILE A 288 18.04 0.28 -10.14
N CYS A 289 19.32 0.68 -10.14
CA CYS A 289 19.80 2.01 -9.80
C CYS A 289 20.12 2.90 -11.02
N ASP A 290 20.22 2.34 -12.23
CA ASP A 290 20.58 3.04 -13.48
C ASP A 290 19.42 3.89 -14.05
N GLU A 291 18.18 3.62 -13.65
CA GLU A 291 17.06 4.49 -14.03
C GLU A 291 17.19 5.82 -13.28
N THR A 292 16.90 6.95 -13.94
CA THR A 292 17.01 8.31 -13.40
C THR A 292 16.05 8.64 -12.24
N GLY A 293 15.55 7.62 -11.54
CA GLY A 293 14.66 7.65 -10.40
C GLY A 293 14.54 6.27 -9.73
N VAL A 294 13.51 6.10 -8.90
CA VAL A 294 13.18 4.80 -8.29
C VAL A 294 12.63 3.89 -9.38
N SER A 295 13.43 2.95 -9.87
CA SER A 295 12.93 1.98 -10.84
C SER A 295 11.76 1.18 -10.25
N ILE A 296 10.80 0.79 -11.10
CA ILE A 296 9.68 -0.08 -10.69
C ILE A 296 10.23 -1.39 -10.07
N LEU A 297 11.38 -1.86 -10.57
CA LEU A 297 12.08 -3.03 -10.04
C LEU A 297 12.64 -2.80 -8.64
N PHE A 298 13.21 -1.61 -8.37
CA PHE A 298 13.68 -1.23 -7.05
C PHE A 298 12.53 -1.10 -6.05
N GLN A 299 11.46 -0.38 -6.43
CA GLN A 299 10.29 -0.20 -5.58
C GLN A 299 9.70 -1.56 -5.16
N ARG A 300 9.53 -2.47 -6.11
CA ARG A 300 9.03 -3.83 -5.84
C ARG A 300 9.91 -4.62 -4.86
N GLU A 301 11.22 -4.40 -4.85
CA GLU A 301 12.11 -5.07 -3.89
C GLU A 301 11.98 -4.44 -2.49
N ILE A 302 11.86 -3.12 -2.41
CA ILE A 302 11.52 -2.41 -1.16
C ILE A 302 10.19 -2.92 -0.60
N ASP A 303 9.16 -3.05 -1.43
CA ASP A 303 7.84 -3.53 -1.01
C ASP A 303 7.90 -4.95 -0.44
N LYS A 304 8.72 -5.84 -1.01
CA LYS A 304 8.94 -7.19 -0.46
C LYS A 304 9.62 -7.14 0.91
N ILE A 305 10.61 -6.27 1.09
CA ILE A 305 11.30 -6.12 2.37
C ILE A 305 10.32 -5.59 3.41
N ILE A 306 9.58 -4.53 3.10
CA ILE A 306 8.54 -3.97 3.98
C ILE A 306 7.53 -5.07 4.35
N PHE A 307 7.04 -5.84 3.37
CA PHE A 307 6.10 -6.93 3.60
C PHE A 307 6.67 -8.04 4.50
N ALA A 308 7.96 -8.33 4.42
CA ALA A 308 8.61 -9.34 5.27
C ALA A 308 8.60 -8.97 6.75
N TYR A 309 8.59 -7.67 7.08
CA TYR A 309 8.46 -7.18 8.47
C TYR A 309 7.01 -7.09 8.95
N VAL A 310 6.01 -7.27 8.07
CA VAL A 310 4.61 -7.32 8.50
C VAL A 310 4.35 -8.67 9.18
N PRO A 311 3.88 -8.71 10.45
CA PRO A 311 3.56 -9.94 11.16
C PRO A 311 2.51 -10.77 10.42
N GLU A 312 2.59 -12.09 10.48
CA GLU A 312 1.72 -13.00 9.70
C GLU A 312 0.24 -12.79 10.03
N GLU A 313 -0.08 -12.62 11.31
CA GLU A 313 -1.39 -12.30 11.84
C GLU A 313 -1.95 -10.96 11.32
N SER A 314 -1.09 -10.06 10.85
CA SER A 314 -1.47 -8.75 10.30
C SER A 314 -1.58 -8.74 8.77
N ARG A 315 -1.25 -9.84 8.08
CA ARG A 315 -1.23 -9.90 6.61
C ARG A 315 -2.59 -10.10 5.96
N LEU A 316 -3.63 -10.46 6.71
CA LEU A 316 -5.00 -10.68 6.19
C LEU A 316 -5.03 -11.63 4.98
N GLY A 317 -4.17 -12.66 4.95
CA GLY A 317 -4.04 -13.60 3.82
C GLY A 317 -3.36 -13.03 2.56
N ALA A 318 -2.88 -11.79 2.59
CA ALA A 318 -2.14 -11.21 1.47
C ALA A 318 -0.79 -11.93 1.26
N LEU A 319 -0.36 -12.00 0.00
CA LEU A 319 0.95 -12.56 -0.40
C LEU A 319 1.98 -11.48 -0.75
N THR A 320 1.54 -10.23 -0.91
CA THR A 320 2.36 -9.08 -1.27
C THR A 320 1.87 -7.83 -0.56
N LEU A 321 2.74 -6.81 -0.47
CA LEU A 321 2.37 -5.51 0.09
C LEU A 321 1.23 -4.86 -0.69
N ASP A 322 1.29 -4.89 -2.02
CA ASP A 322 0.23 -4.34 -2.88
C ASP A 322 -1.14 -4.99 -2.62
N ASN A 323 -1.17 -6.30 -2.43
CA ASN A 323 -2.41 -7.01 -2.13
C ASN A 323 -2.93 -6.61 -0.74
N LEU A 324 -2.05 -6.48 0.26
CA LEU A 324 -2.41 -6.00 1.60
C LEU A 324 -2.96 -4.56 1.56
N ILE A 325 -2.29 -3.66 0.82
CA ILE A 325 -2.75 -2.28 0.62
C ILE A 325 -4.14 -2.30 -0.01
N THR A 326 -4.33 -3.08 -1.08
CA THR A 326 -5.61 -3.20 -1.79
C THR A 326 -6.73 -3.67 -0.86
N ILE A 327 -6.49 -4.72 -0.06
CA ILE A 327 -7.47 -5.22 0.92
C ILE A 327 -7.83 -4.12 1.94
N LYS A 328 -6.83 -3.37 2.43
CA LYS A 328 -7.04 -2.30 3.41
C LYS A 328 -7.72 -1.06 2.82
N THR A 329 -7.54 -0.78 1.53
CA THR A 329 -8.06 0.43 0.87
C THR A 329 -9.30 0.18 0.02
N GLN A 330 -9.73 -1.07 -0.17
CA GLN A 330 -10.85 -1.43 -1.05
C GLN A 330 -12.11 -0.59 -0.83
N ALA A 331 -12.53 -0.43 0.43
CA ALA A 331 -13.72 0.37 0.77
C ALA A 331 -13.58 1.85 0.38
N LEU A 332 -12.37 2.41 0.48
CA LEU A 332 -12.07 3.78 0.07
C LEU A 332 -12.05 3.91 -1.45
N GLU A 333 -11.43 2.96 -2.16
CA GLU A 333 -11.38 2.94 -3.63
C GLU A 333 -12.77 2.80 -4.27
N GLU A 334 -13.64 1.96 -3.69
CA GLU A 334 -15.05 1.86 -4.11
C GLU A 334 -15.79 3.19 -3.92
N LYS A 335 -15.56 3.86 -2.78
CA LYS A 335 -16.13 5.19 -2.53
C LYS A 335 -15.62 6.24 -3.51
N ILE A 336 -14.33 6.25 -3.81
CA ILE A 336 -13.71 7.14 -4.80
C ILE A 336 -14.33 6.90 -6.18
N THR A 337 -14.51 5.63 -6.56
CA THR A 337 -15.10 5.25 -7.85
C THR A 337 -16.54 5.74 -7.98
N ASN A 338 -17.35 5.58 -6.94
CA ASN A 338 -18.73 6.09 -6.91
C ASN A 338 -18.78 7.61 -7.04
N LEU A 339 -17.95 8.34 -6.27
CA LEU A 339 -17.87 9.81 -6.34
C LEU A 339 -17.44 10.30 -7.73
N ARG A 340 -16.49 9.62 -8.38
CA ARG A 340 -16.10 9.90 -9.77
C ARG A 340 -17.27 9.71 -10.74
N GLY A 341 -18.09 8.68 -10.53
CA GLY A 341 -19.31 8.44 -11.30
C GLY A 341 -20.34 9.57 -11.15
N GLU A 342 -20.60 10.01 -9.93
CA GLU A 342 -21.48 11.15 -9.65
C GLU A 342 -20.97 12.44 -10.30
N LEU A 343 -19.67 12.72 -10.15
CA LEU A 343 -19.02 13.88 -10.75
C LEU A 343 -19.16 13.88 -12.27
N ASN A 344 -18.96 12.72 -12.92
CA ASN A 344 -19.15 12.57 -14.36
C ASN A 344 -20.61 12.86 -14.77
N GLY A 345 -21.59 12.39 -14.00
CA GLY A 345 -23.01 12.67 -14.24
C GLY A 345 -23.36 14.15 -14.14
N ILE A 346 -22.81 14.85 -13.15
CA ILE A 346 -22.94 16.29 -12.97
C ILE A 346 -22.30 17.04 -14.14
N ASN A 347 -21.06 16.70 -14.49
CA ASN A 347 -20.35 17.31 -15.62
C ASN A 347 -21.12 17.16 -16.93
N ALA A 348 -21.67 15.98 -17.22
CA ALA A 348 -22.50 15.77 -18.41
C ALA A 348 -23.76 16.64 -18.42
N ARG A 349 -24.36 16.93 -17.24
CA ARG A 349 -25.49 17.84 -17.12
C ARG A 349 -25.07 19.29 -17.35
N VAL A 350 -23.92 19.72 -16.80
CA VAL A 350 -23.37 21.07 -17.00
C VAL A 350 -23.13 21.32 -18.49
N VAL A 351 -22.43 20.42 -19.19
CA VAL A 351 -22.17 20.53 -20.64
C VAL A 351 -23.47 20.69 -21.43
N ARG A 352 -24.50 19.88 -21.13
CA ARG A 352 -25.82 20.00 -21.80
C ARG A 352 -26.51 21.35 -21.54
N LEU A 353 -26.34 21.95 -20.37
CA LEU A 353 -26.92 23.25 -20.04
C LEU A 353 -26.15 24.39 -20.71
N GLU A 354 -24.81 24.31 -20.71
CA GLU A 354 -23.94 25.25 -21.43
C GLU A 354 -24.24 25.23 -22.94
N ASP A 355 -24.42 24.05 -23.54
CA ASP A 355 -24.82 23.92 -24.95
C ASP A 355 -26.15 24.63 -25.25
N LYS A 356 -27.13 24.54 -24.34
CA LYS A 356 -28.41 25.25 -24.47
C LYS A 356 -28.29 26.76 -24.33
N GLN A 357 -27.29 27.26 -23.60
CA GLN A 357 -27.03 28.69 -23.40
C GLN A 357 -26.32 29.32 -24.61
N ARG A 358 -25.75 28.52 -25.52
CA ARG A 358 -25.07 29.02 -26.72
C ARG A 358 -26.04 29.74 -27.65
N LYS A 359 -25.60 30.88 -28.20
CA LYS A 359 -26.36 31.67 -29.18
C LYS A 359 -26.83 30.84 -30.38
N ASN A 360 -26.05 29.86 -30.82
CA ASN A 360 -26.39 28.97 -31.93
C ASN A 360 -27.59 28.06 -31.63
N TYR A 361 -27.75 27.62 -30.37
CA TYR A 361 -28.91 26.81 -29.98
C TYR A 361 -30.20 27.63 -30.05
N LEU A 362 -30.14 28.88 -29.56
CA LEU A 362 -31.23 29.84 -29.68
C LEU A 362 -31.53 30.18 -31.16
N ALA A 363 -30.50 30.46 -31.97
CA ALA A 363 -30.67 30.70 -33.40
C ALA A 363 -31.29 29.50 -34.14
N GLY A 364 -30.93 28.27 -33.77
CA GLY A 364 -31.54 27.06 -34.32
C GLY A 364 -33.01 26.89 -33.93
N LEU A 365 -33.37 27.22 -32.69
CA LEU A 365 -34.76 27.28 -32.23
C LEU A 365 -35.55 28.36 -32.95
N THR A 366 -34.97 29.56 -33.14
CA THR A 366 -35.60 30.66 -33.89
C THR A 366 -35.84 30.25 -35.34
N LYS A 367 -34.86 29.63 -36.02
CA LYS A 367 -35.06 29.10 -37.38
C LYS A 367 -36.17 28.06 -37.46
N LYS A 368 -36.26 27.13 -36.49
CA LYS A 368 -37.37 26.16 -36.42
C LYS A 368 -38.72 26.85 -36.21
N LEU A 369 -38.76 27.87 -35.37
CA LEU A 369 -39.96 28.68 -35.14
C LEU A 369 -40.37 29.42 -36.42
N ASP A 370 -39.42 30.04 -37.10
CA ASP A 370 -39.66 30.78 -38.34
C ASP A 370 -40.12 29.85 -39.47
N GLU A 371 -39.54 28.65 -39.58
CA GLU A 371 -40.01 27.63 -40.52
C GLU A 371 -41.44 27.20 -40.20
N LYS A 372 -41.77 26.97 -38.91
CA LYS A 372 -43.14 26.65 -38.49
C LYS A 372 -44.13 27.80 -38.72
N LYS A 373 -43.69 29.06 -38.55
CA LYS A 373 -44.48 30.25 -38.89
C LYS A 373 -44.65 30.40 -40.40
N ARG A 374 -43.63 30.07 -41.20
CA ARG A 374 -43.72 30.05 -42.66
C ARG A 374 -44.70 28.97 -43.12
N GLU A 375 -44.62 27.76 -42.56
CA GLU A 375 -45.59 26.69 -42.78
C GLU A 375 -47.01 27.19 -42.44
N LEU A 376 -47.18 27.88 -41.30
CA LEU A 376 -48.47 28.46 -40.90
C LEU A 376 -48.96 29.58 -41.83
N ASN A 377 -48.07 30.42 -42.36
CA ASN A 377 -48.44 31.52 -43.26
C ASN A 377 -48.62 31.07 -44.71
N ALA A 378 -47.97 29.98 -45.12
CA ALA A 378 -48.12 29.35 -46.43
C ALA A 378 -49.46 28.61 -46.57
N LEU A 379 -50.15 28.39 -45.45
CA LEU A 379 -51.57 28.08 -45.44
C LEU A 379 -52.32 29.32 -45.98
N THR A 380 -52.58 29.34 -47.29
CA THR A 380 -53.51 30.28 -47.94
C THR A 380 -54.97 30.00 -47.61
N GLN A 381 -55.61 30.92 -46.87
CA GLN A 381 -57.04 30.86 -46.57
C GLN A 381 -57.87 30.72 -47.86
N PRO A 382 -58.82 29.77 -47.94
CA PRO A 382 -59.60 29.54 -49.15
C PRO A 382 -60.38 30.81 -49.55
N LYS A 383 -60.32 31.21 -50.84
CA LYS A 383 -61.04 32.40 -51.35
C LYS A 383 -62.54 32.28 -51.08
N GLU A 384 -63.13 33.29 -50.43
CA GLU A 384 -64.53 33.29 -50.02
C GLU A 384 -65.48 33.14 -51.22
N ILE A 385 -66.16 31.99 -51.29
CA ILE A 385 -67.21 31.74 -52.27
C ILE A 385 -68.54 32.22 -51.70
N LYS A 386 -69.26 33.08 -52.43
CA LYS A 386 -70.57 33.60 -51.97
C LYS A 386 -71.59 32.46 -51.87
N LYS A 387 -72.36 32.44 -50.77
CA LYS A 387 -73.44 31.48 -50.53
C LYS A 387 -74.47 31.50 -51.70
N PRO A 388 -74.80 30.36 -52.32
CA PRO A 388 -75.75 30.30 -53.44
C PRO A 388 -77.14 30.86 -53.08
N LYS A 389 -77.80 31.54 -54.03
CA LYS A 389 -79.17 32.10 -53.86
C LYS A 389 -80.28 31.05 -53.98
N THR A 390 -79.98 29.86 -54.51
CA THR A 390 -80.90 28.73 -54.60
C THR A 390 -80.93 27.96 -53.28
N THR A 391 -82.00 28.14 -52.50
CA THR A 391 -82.23 27.40 -51.27
C THR A 391 -82.48 25.92 -51.56
N LEU A 392 -81.77 25.04 -50.85
CA LEU A 392 -82.08 23.61 -50.78
C LEU A 392 -83.52 23.42 -50.27
N SER A 393 -84.11 22.24 -50.50
CA SER A 393 -85.38 21.90 -49.85
C SER A 393 -85.22 22.05 -48.32
N LYS A 394 -86.22 22.62 -47.61
CA LYS A 394 -86.16 22.79 -46.15
C LYS A 394 -85.80 21.46 -45.43
N SER A 395 -86.20 20.32 -45.98
CA SER A 395 -85.87 18.98 -45.46
C SER A 395 -84.37 18.67 -45.53
N ASP A 396 -83.73 18.93 -46.66
CA ASP A 396 -82.32 18.57 -46.88
C ASP A 396 -81.36 19.52 -46.15
N GLN A 397 -81.73 20.79 -46.05
CA GLN A 397 -80.95 21.78 -45.29
C GLN A 397 -80.92 21.47 -43.79
N THR A 398 -82.03 20.97 -43.24
CA THR A 398 -82.13 20.61 -41.82
C THR A 398 -81.34 19.33 -41.51
N LYS A 399 -81.37 18.34 -42.42
CA LYS A 399 -80.56 17.11 -42.33
C LYS A 399 -79.06 17.41 -42.45
N LEU A 400 -78.67 18.28 -43.38
CA LEU A 400 -77.27 18.65 -43.59
C LEU A 400 -76.69 19.37 -42.38
N ASN A 401 -77.42 20.32 -41.79
CA ASN A 401 -76.98 21.01 -40.57
C ASN A 401 -76.83 20.05 -39.38
N LYS A 402 -77.73 19.05 -39.27
CA LYS A 402 -77.65 18.03 -38.23
C LYS A 402 -76.42 17.12 -38.40
N ILE A 403 -76.21 16.56 -39.59
CA ILE A 403 -75.03 15.73 -39.90
C ILE A 403 -73.73 16.52 -39.71
N THR A 404 -73.74 17.79 -40.11
CA THR A 404 -72.60 18.69 -39.97
C THR A 404 -72.22 18.93 -38.51
N LYS A 405 -73.20 19.19 -37.65
CA LYS A 405 -72.98 19.36 -36.21
C LYS A 405 -72.53 18.05 -35.54
N GLU A 406 -73.10 16.92 -35.96
CA GLU A 406 -72.68 15.60 -35.48
C GLU A 406 -71.23 15.25 -35.91
N LEU A 407 -70.79 15.68 -37.10
CA LEU A 407 -69.41 15.53 -37.56
C LEU A 407 -68.42 16.37 -36.73
N GLU A 408 -68.78 17.62 -36.44
CA GLU A 408 -67.97 18.53 -35.60
C GLU A 408 -67.85 17.99 -34.15
N ASP A 409 -68.95 17.51 -33.58
CA ASP A 409 -68.94 16.85 -32.26
C ASP A 409 -68.07 15.59 -32.24
N ILE A 410 -68.05 14.81 -33.33
CA ILE A 410 -67.19 13.63 -33.46
C ILE A 410 -65.73 14.02 -33.63
N GLU A 411 -65.41 15.07 -34.38
CA GLU A 411 -64.04 15.58 -34.52
C GLU A 411 -63.48 16.07 -33.19
N ASN A 412 -64.28 16.80 -32.41
CA ASN A 412 -63.92 17.21 -31.06
C ASN A 412 -63.66 15.99 -30.15
N LYS A 413 -64.54 14.98 -30.19
CA LYS A 413 -64.35 13.72 -29.44
C LYS A 413 -63.11 12.93 -29.88
N ILE A 414 -62.77 12.94 -31.17
CA ILE A 414 -61.54 12.32 -31.69
C ILE A 414 -60.31 13.08 -31.17
N SER A 415 -60.34 14.42 -31.16
CA SER A 415 -59.26 15.25 -30.64
C SER A 415 -59.04 15.03 -29.13
N GLU A 416 -60.13 15.00 -28.36
CA GLU A 416 -60.11 14.69 -26.93
C GLU A 416 -59.57 13.29 -26.64
N ALA A 417 -60.04 12.28 -27.38
CA ALA A 417 -59.55 10.91 -27.28
C ALA A 417 -58.06 10.80 -27.60
N LYS A 418 -57.56 11.50 -28.63
CA LYS A 418 -56.12 11.55 -28.96
C LYS A 418 -55.29 12.19 -27.84
N ASN A 419 -55.75 13.30 -27.27
CA ASN A 419 -55.07 13.96 -26.16
C ASN A 419 -55.06 13.08 -24.90
N PHE A 420 -56.16 12.39 -24.63
CA PHE A 420 -56.24 11.43 -23.53
C PHE A 420 -55.26 10.26 -23.75
N LEU A 421 -55.24 9.66 -24.94
CA LEU A 421 -54.32 8.57 -25.27
C LEU A 421 -52.84 9.00 -25.12
N LYS A 422 -52.49 10.20 -25.58
CA LYS A 422 -51.15 10.79 -25.38
C LYS A 422 -50.79 10.89 -23.90
N ASN A 423 -51.72 11.36 -23.06
CA ASN A 423 -51.50 11.47 -21.62
C ASN A 423 -51.37 10.08 -20.96
N THR A 424 -52.22 9.12 -21.32
CA THR A 424 -52.15 7.74 -20.82
C THR A 424 -50.83 7.07 -21.20
N ASN A 425 -50.37 7.21 -22.45
CA ASN A 425 -49.06 6.70 -22.88
C ASN A 425 -47.90 7.35 -22.11
N ASN A 426 -47.96 8.66 -21.82
CA ASN A 426 -46.98 9.31 -20.95
C ASN A 426 -46.99 8.72 -19.53
N LYS A 427 -48.18 8.49 -18.95
CA LYS A 427 -48.30 7.86 -17.62
C LYS A 427 -47.74 6.44 -17.60
N ILE A 428 -48.00 5.63 -18.64
CA ILE A 428 -47.45 4.29 -18.80
C ILE A 428 -45.91 4.35 -18.83
N SER A 429 -45.33 5.19 -19.68
CA SER A 429 -43.87 5.36 -19.73
C SER A 429 -43.25 5.79 -18.39
N LYS A 430 -43.93 6.64 -17.61
CA LYS A 430 -43.48 7.02 -16.26
C LYS A 430 -43.59 5.85 -15.28
N LEU A 431 -44.64 5.03 -15.38
CA LEU A 431 -44.78 3.82 -14.58
C LEU A 431 -43.68 2.79 -14.90
N ASP A 432 -43.35 2.61 -16.17
CA ASP A 432 -42.25 1.73 -16.60
C ASP A 432 -40.92 2.17 -16.00
N ASN A 433 -40.62 3.49 -16.02
CA ASN A 433 -39.41 4.02 -15.38
C ASN A 433 -39.36 3.71 -13.87
N ILE A 434 -40.50 3.79 -13.17
CA ILE A 434 -40.59 3.44 -11.74
C ILE A 434 -40.34 1.95 -11.55
N LYS A 435 -40.96 1.08 -12.35
CA LYS A 435 -40.74 -0.36 -12.31
C LYS A 435 -39.28 -0.71 -12.53
N SER A 436 -38.64 -0.16 -13.56
CA SER A 436 -37.22 -0.38 -13.83
C SER A 436 -36.34 0.05 -12.67
N ALA A 437 -36.64 1.18 -12.03
CA ALA A 437 -35.89 1.63 -10.84
C ALA A 437 -36.05 0.68 -9.64
N VAL A 438 -37.25 0.11 -9.44
CA VAL A 438 -37.50 -0.89 -8.39
C VAL A 438 -36.75 -2.20 -8.66
N ILE A 439 -36.74 -2.68 -9.91
CA ILE A 439 -35.97 -3.86 -10.31
C ILE A 439 -34.47 -3.64 -10.07
N GLN A 440 -33.94 -2.48 -10.47
CA GLN A 440 -32.54 -2.13 -10.21
C GLN A 440 -32.20 -2.12 -8.71
N LEU A 441 -33.14 -1.73 -7.84
CA LEU A 441 -32.95 -1.80 -6.39
C LEU A 441 -32.91 -3.25 -5.89
N GLN A 442 -33.78 -4.12 -6.41
CA GLN A 442 -33.78 -5.56 -6.09
C GLN A 442 -32.46 -6.23 -6.49
N ASP A 443 -31.97 -5.92 -7.70
CA ASP A 443 -30.71 -6.47 -8.21
C ASP A 443 -29.52 -6.03 -7.34
N LYS A 444 -29.42 -4.73 -7.04
CA LYS A 444 -28.37 -4.19 -6.16
C LYS A 444 -28.41 -4.78 -4.76
N HIS A 445 -29.61 -5.00 -4.20
CA HIS A 445 -29.77 -5.65 -2.92
C HIS A 445 -29.24 -7.10 -2.96
N SER A 446 -29.62 -7.87 -3.98
CA SER A 446 -29.12 -9.23 -4.19
C SER A 446 -27.60 -9.28 -4.36
N GLU A 447 -27.02 -8.36 -5.13
CA GLU A 447 -25.57 -8.27 -5.33
C GLU A 447 -24.83 -7.95 -4.02
N LEU A 448 -25.34 -7.02 -3.21
CA LEU A 448 -24.78 -6.68 -1.91
C LEU A 448 -24.77 -7.91 -1.00
N ILE A 449 -25.90 -8.62 -0.88
CA ILE A 449 -26.01 -9.83 -0.07
C ILE A 449 -24.99 -10.89 -0.52
N LYS A 450 -24.85 -11.12 -1.84
CA LYS A 450 -23.84 -12.05 -2.37
C LYS A 450 -22.40 -11.63 -2.00
N LYS A 451 -22.10 -10.33 -2.09
CA LYS A 451 -20.77 -9.78 -1.82
C LYS A 451 -20.33 -9.98 -0.37
N ILE A 452 -21.25 -9.77 0.59
CA ILE A 452 -20.93 -9.82 2.02
C ILE A 452 -21.19 -11.18 2.67
N LYS A 453 -21.71 -12.16 1.92
CA LYS A 453 -22.12 -13.47 2.45
C LYS A 453 -21.00 -14.22 3.15
N ALA A 454 -19.85 -14.35 2.50
CA ALA A 454 -18.72 -15.10 3.07
C ALA A 454 -18.23 -14.48 4.40
N ASP A 455 -18.17 -13.15 4.46
CA ASP A 455 -17.75 -12.43 5.67
C ASP A 455 -18.82 -12.52 6.77
N ALA A 456 -20.10 -12.46 6.42
CA ALA A 456 -21.20 -12.62 7.37
C ALA A 456 -21.25 -14.04 7.95
N ASP A 457 -21.06 -15.06 7.11
CA ASP A 457 -20.97 -16.46 7.54
C ASP A 457 -19.78 -16.67 8.50
N LEU A 458 -18.62 -16.07 8.17
CA LEU A 458 -17.42 -16.10 9.03
C LEU A 458 -17.66 -15.44 10.39
N LEU A 459 -18.42 -14.34 10.42
CA LEU A 459 -18.75 -13.59 11.63
C LEU A 459 -20.01 -14.09 12.35
N SER A 460 -20.67 -15.14 11.84
CA SER A 460 -21.96 -15.65 12.35
C SER A 460 -23.07 -14.58 12.41
N ILE A 461 -23.13 -13.70 11.41
CA ILE A 461 -24.15 -12.66 11.27
C ILE A 461 -25.26 -13.14 10.33
N ASP A 462 -26.51 -13.12 10.80
CA ASP A 462 -27.66 -13.40 9.94
C ASP A 462 -27.97 -12.19 9.03
N LEU A 463 -27.69 -12.36 7.73
CA LEU A 463 -27.95 -11.33 6.73
C LEU A 463 -29.45 -11.04 6.51
N SER A 464 -30.31 -12.02 6.80
CA SER A 464 -31.76 -11.85 6.63
C SER A 464 -32.37 -10.94 7.69
N ASP A 465 -31.78 -10.91 8.88
CA ASP A 465 -32.11 -9.97 9.95
C ASP A 465 -31.40 -8.63 9.80
N LEU A 466 -30.15 -8.61 9.31
CA LEU A 466 -29.38 -7.39 9.12
C LEU A 466 -29.95 -6.48 8.02
N ILE A 467 -30.36 -7.06 6.88
CA ILE A 467 -30.83 -6.30 5.72
C ILE A 467 -32.16 -6.87 5.22
N LYS A 468 -33.23 -6.10 5.40
CA LYS A 468 -34.59 -6.48 5.00
C LYS A 468 -35.17 -5.52 3.96
N LEU A 469 -35.39 -6.01 2.75
CA LEU A 469 -36.06 -5.28 1.67
C LEU A 469 -37.49 -5.80 1.47
N THR A 470 -38.49 -4.92 1.53
CA THR A 470 -39.89 -5.26 1.28
C THR A 470 -40.47 -4.38 0.18
N ILE A 471 -40.87 -4.99 -0.94
CA ILE A 471 -41.43 -4.29 -2.10
C ILE A 471 -42.85 -4.79 -2.35
N LYS A 472 -43.81 -3.85 -2.44
CA LYS A 472 -45.22 -4.15 -2.72
C LYS A 472 -45.50 -4.06 -4.22
N GLU A 473 -45.00 -5.02 -5.00
CA GLU A 473 -45.12 -5.03 -6.47
C GLU A 473 -46.58 -4.95 -6.95
N VAL A 474 -47.52 -5.47 -6.16
CA VAL A 474 -48.97 -5.40 -6.41
C VAL A 474 -49.45 -3.97 -6.71
N MET A 475 -48.89 -2.95 -6.05
CA MET A 475 -49.26 -1.55 -6.29
C MET A 475 -48.93 -1.10 -7.73
N LEU A 476 -47.81 -1.56 -8.28
CA LEU A 476 -47.37 -1.22 -9.63
C LEU A 476 -48.19 -1.99 -10.68
N SER A 477 -48.41 -3.29 -10.45
CA SER A 477 -49.19 -4.15 -11.35
C SER A 477 -50.66 -3.72 -11.42
N GLN A 478 -51.27 -3.33 -10.30
CA GLN A 478 -52.64 -2.77 -10.29
C GLN A 478 -52.73 -1.47 -11.09
N LYS A 479 -51.73 -0.59 -10.97
CA LYS A 479 -51.74 0.69 -11.68
C LYS A 479 -51.51 0.51 -13.18
N GLU A 480 -50.67 -0.43 -13.57
CA GLU A 480 -50.46 -0.82 -14.96
C GLU A 480 -51.73 -1.39 -15.58
N ALA A 481 -52.39 -2.34 -14.90
CA ALA A 481 -53.65 -2.91 -15.38
C ALA A 481 -54.73 -1.83 -15.58
N ALA A 482 -54.82 -0.86 -14.67
CA ALA A 482 -55.74 0.27 -14.80
C ALA A 482 -55.43 1.15 -16.01
N LEU A 483 -54.14 1.51 -16.22
CA LEU A 483 -53.72 2.33 -17.36
C LEU A 483 -53.83 1.59 -18.70
N SER A 484 -53.55 0.29 -18.74
CA SER A 484 -53.75 -0.55 -19.93
C SER A 484 -55.22 -0.58 -20.32
N LYS A 485 -56.12 -0.80 -19.35
CA LYS A 485 -57.56 -0.78 -19.60
C LYS A 485 -58.05 0.58 -20.09
N GLU A 486 -57.52 1.69 -19.56
CA GLU A 486 -57.79 3.04 -20.07
C GLU A 486 -57.27 3.23 -21.50
N LYS A 487 -56.08 2.71 -21.81
CA LYS A 487 -55.47 2.76 -23.14
C LYS A 487 -56.31 1.97 -24.15
N ASP A 488 -56.61 0.71 -23.87
CA ASP A 488 -57.37 -0.18 -24.76
C ASP A 488 -58.75 0.41 -25.06
N ARG A 489 -59.41 0.98 -24.03
CA ARG A 489 -60.69 1.68 -24.20
C ARG A 489 -60.57 2.83 -25.19
N VAL A 490 -59.55 3.67 -25.09
CA VAL A 490 -59.41 4.85 -25.97
C VAL A 490 -58.90 4.48 -27.36
N GLU A 491 -58.05 3.45 -27.47
CA GLU A 491 -57.63 2.90 -28.76
C GLU A 491 -58.82 2.31 -29.54
N SER A 492 -59.74 1.60 -28.87
CA SER A 492 -60.96 1.09 -29.50
C SER A 492 -61.87 2.19 -30.06
N LEU A 493 -61.90 3.38 -29.42
CA LEU A 493 -62.63 4.55 -29.94
C LEU A 493 -61.97 5.17 -31.17
N LEU A 494 -60.66 4.99 -31.33
CA LEU A 494 -59.83 5.57 -32.39
C LEU A 494 -59.46 4.56 -33.49
N GLU A 495 -60.03 3.36 -33.46
CA GLU A 495 -59.70 2.29 -34.39
C GLU A 495 -60.32 2.51 -35.77
N GLN A 496 -59.49 2.64 -36.81
CA GLN A 496 -59.96 3.00 -38.16
C GLN A 496 -60.56 1.83 -38.95
N ASN A 497 -60.19 0.59 -38.60
CA ASN A 497 -60.61 -0.63 -39.32
C ASN A 497 -61.80 -1.36 -38.66
N ASN A 498 -62.37 -0.80 -37.60
CA ASN A 498 -63.45 -1.44 -36.88
C ASN A 498 -64.80 -1.26 -37.62
N ALA A 499 -65.47 -2.36 -37.98
CA ALA A 499 -66.72 -2.31 -38.73
C ALA A 499 -67.93 -1.77 -37.93
N ASP A 500 -67.85 -1.75 -36.59
CA ASP A 500 -68.93 -1.28 -35.73
C ASP A 500 -68.86 0.25 -35.47
N SER A 501 -69.79 0.98 -36.08
CA SER A 501 -69.96 2.42 -35.88
C SER A 501 -70.47 2.82 -34.49
N LYS A 502 -70.84 1.85 -33.65
CA LYS A 502 -71.16 2.10 -32.24
C LYS A 502 -69.92 2.17 -31.36
N VAL A 503 -68.78 1.64 -31.83
CA VAL A 503 -67.53 1.53 -31.07
C VAL A 503 -66.51 2.56 -31.57
N SER A 504 -66.23 2.61 -32.87
CA SER A 504 -65.22 3.53 -33.42
C SER A 504 -65.79 4.89 -33.83
N LEU A 505 -65.17 5.96 -33.34
CA LEU A 505 -65.45 7.34 -33.74
C LEU A 505 -65.08 7.59 -35.21
N TYR A 506 -64.05 6.92 -35.73
CA TYR A 506 -63.65 7.02 -37.14
C TYR A 506 -64.66 6.36 -38.07
N THR A 507 -65.18 5.18 -37.70
CA THR A 507 -66.22 4.49 -38.48
C THR A 507 -67.54 5.25 -38.43
N LYS A 508 -67.87 5.87 -37.30
CA LYS A 508 -69.02 6.77 -37.17
C LYS A 508 -68.87 8.04 -38.03
N LYS A 509 -67.68 8.64 -38.02
CA LYS A 509 -67.32 9.77 -38.91
C LYS A 509 -67.47 9.38 -40.38
N ALA A 510 -66.93 8.24 -40.80
CA ALA A 510 -66.99 7.76 -42.17
C ALA A 510 -68.44 7.50 -42.65
N LYS A 511 -69.32 6.96 -41.79
CA LYS A 511 -70.74 6.78 -42.11
C LYS A 511 -71.45 8.12 -42.30
N LEU A 512 -71.25 9.08 -41.39
CA LEU A 512 -71.82 10.42 -41.50
C LEU A 512 -71.27 11.20 -42.71
N GLN A 513 -70.00 11.01 -43.07
CA GLN A 513 -69.42 11.55 -44.30
C GLN A 513 -70.04 10.91 -45.56
N THR A 514 -70.34 9.61 -45.52
CA THR A 514 -71.04 8.92 -46.61
C THR A 514 -72.49 9.40 -46.73
N GLU A 515 -73.19 9.63 -45.62
CA GLU A 515 -74.55 10.21 -45.61
C GLU A 515 -74.56 11.67 -46.08
N LYS A 516 -73.58 12.49 -45.64
CA LYS A 516 -73.34 13.83 -46.18
C LYS A 516 -73.14 13.75 -47.70
N GLY A 517 -72.29 12.83 -48.16
CA GLY A 517 -72.00 12.56 -49.57
C GLY A 517 -73.22 12.15 -50.43
N LYS A 518 -74.23 11.51 -49.83
CA LYS A 518 -75.49 11.18 -50.53
C LYS A 518 -76.38 12.41 -50.70
N ILE A 519 -76.39 13.32 -49.72
CA ILE A 519 -77.15 14.58 -49.76
C ILE A 519 -76.47 15.59 -50.70
N THR A 520 -75.13 15.62 -50.75
CA THR A 520 -74.40 16.54 -51.64
C THR A 520 -74.44 16.12 -53.11
N LYS A 521 -74.81 14.88 -53.42
CA LYS A 521 -75.04 14.43 -54.82
C LYS A 521 -76.23 15.10 -55.50
N THR A 522 -77.24 15.55 -54.74
CA THR A 522 -78.42 16.26 -55.26
C THR A 522 -78.21 17.77 -55.42
N PHE A 523 -77.01 18.27 -55.12
CA PHE A 523 -76.66 19.68 -55.22
C PHE A 523 -76.48 20.14 -56.68
N THR A 524 -76.88 21.37 -56.98
CA THR A 524 -76.54 22.05 -58.24
C THR A 524 -75.03 22.32 -58.29
N ALA A 525 -74.49 22.61 -59.49
CA ALA A 525 -73.05 22.87 -59.67
C ALA A 525 -72.53 23.98 -58.73
N GLU A 526 -73.29 25.05 -58.53
CA GLU A 526 -72.96 26.15 -57.61
C GLU A 526 -72.95 25.73 -56.13
N GLN A 527 -73.84 24.82 -55.74
CA GLN A 527 -73.94 24.32 -54.36
C GLN A 527 -72.80 23.34 -54.02
N LYS A 528 -72.35 22.52 -54.98
CA LYS A 528 -71.16 21.67 -54.79
C LYS A 528 -69.90 22.50 -54.59
N ILE A 529 -69.71 23.53 -55.42
CA ILE A 529 -68.57 24.45 -55.30
C ILE A 529 -68.54 25.14 -53.92
N TYR A 530 -69.69 25.49 -53.36
CA TYR A 530 -69.78 26.10 -52.03
C TYR A 530 -69.58 25.10 -50.88
N ASP A 531 -70.06 23.85 -50.98
CA ASP A 531 -69.80 22.82 -49.97
C ASP A 531 -68.34 22.34 -49.99
N ASP A 532 -67.74 22.21 -51.17
CA ASP A 532 -66.30 21.94 -51.34
C ASP A 532 -65.48 23.09 -50.71
N TYR A 533 -65.89 24.35 -50.91
CA TYR A 533 -65.28 25.49 -50.22
C TYR A 533 -65.40 25.39 -48.70
N LEU A 534 -66.57 25.07 -48.15
CA LEU A 534 -66.76 24.90 -46.70
C LEU A 534 -65.95 23.72 -46.14
N GLU A 535 -65.74 22.66 -46.90
CA GLU A 535 -64.94 21.51 -46.52
C GLU A 535 -63.43 21.82 -46.54
N ILE A 536 -62.96 22.59 -47.54
CA ILE A 536 -61.59 23.10 -47.59
C ILE A 536 -61.33 24.09 -46.44
N VAL A 537 -62.29 24.94 -46.09
CA VAL A 537 -62.19 25.87 -44.95
C VAL A 537 -62.13 25.15 -43.61
N ARG A 538 -62.72 23.94 -43.48
CA ARG A 538 -62.66 23.12 -42.26
C ARG A 538 -61.38 22.30 -42.09
N GLN A 539 -60.71 21.97 -43.19
CA GLN A 539 -59.43 21.26 -43.16
C GLN A 539 -58.25 22.21 -42.89
N PHE A 540 -58.49 23.51 -43.04
CA PHE A 540 -57.69 24.62 -42.53
C PHE A 540 -57.88 24.78 -41.02
#